data_AF-A0A7W4YEX8-F1
#
_entry.id   AF-A0A7W4YEX8-F1
#
_cell.length_a   1.000
_cell.length_b   1.000
_cell.length_c   1.000
_cell.angle_alpha   90.00
_cell.angle_beta   90.00
_cell.angle_gamma   90.00
#
_symmetry.space_group_name_H-M   'P 1'
#
loop_
_entity.id
_entity.type
_entity.pdbx_description
1 polymer ?
#
loop_
_entity_poly.entity_id
_entity_poly.type
_entity_poly.pdbx_seq_one_letter_code
_entity_poly.pdbx_strand_id
1 'polypeptide(L)'
;MLSSDDLSGIPQGTARVVLVYARSIAPGIDLLEGEAKAAAVEILLGAAREAVTAAPRRIANQGLGSARVGYREVASWFSAQERDGLRSLTGDTTSARKPVGSFPTARPLRHLWPEEDRR
;
A
#
# COMPACT_ATOMS: atom_id res chain seq x y z
N MET A 1 8.76 -14.93 6.86
CA MET A 1 9.27 -14.00 5.83
C MET A 1 9.00 -14.56 4.45
N LEU A 2 8.44 -13.74 3.54
CA LEU A 2 8.11 -14.13 2.17
C LEU A 2 9.32 -13.91 1.26
N SER A 3 9.56 -14.86 0.37
CA SER A 3 10.68 -14.91 -0.56
C SER A 3 10.21 -15.09 -2.00
N SER A 4 11.11 -14.92 -2.96
CA SER A 4 10.79 -15.22 -4.37
C SER A 4 10.41 -16.68 -4.60
N ASP A 5 10.83 -17.58 -3.71
CA ASP A 5 10.68 -19.01 -3.87
C ASP A 5 9.26 -19.46 -3.48
N ASP A 6 8.56 -18.67 -2.65
CA ASP A 6 7.13 -18.85 -2.36
C ASP A 6 6.25 -18.57 -3.62
N LEU A 7 6.78 -17.83 -4.61
CA LEU A 7 6.09 -17.48 -5.86
C LEU A 7 6.51 -18.39 -7.02
N SER A 8 6.31 -19.70 -6.85
CA SER A 8 6.72 -20.69 -7.85
C SER A 8 6.06 -20.45 -9.23
N GLY A 9 6.84 -20.63 -10.30
CA GLY A 9 6.39 -20.45 -11.68
C GLY A 9 6.42 -19.00 -12.20
N ILE A 10 6.86 -18.03 -11.39
CA ILE A 10 7.04 -16.63 -11.80
C ILE A 10 8.53 -16.34 -12.02
N PRO A 11 8.91 -15.57 -13.06
CA PRO A 11 10.30 -15.12 -13.22
C PRO A 11 10.79 -14.36 -11.99
N GLN A 12 12.00 -14.69 -11.52
CA GLN A 12 12.55 -14.18 -10.26
C GLN A 12 12.56 -12.64 -10.18
N GLY A 13 12.81 -11.96 -11.31
CA GLY A 13 12.74 -10.50 -11.40
C GLY A 13 11.35 -9.95 -11.10
N THR A 14 10.31 -10.54 -11.72
CA THR A 14 8.90 -10.16 -11.49
C THR A 14 8.48 -10.45 -10.06
N ALA A 15 8.84 -11.63 -9.53
CA ALA A 15 8.55 -12.02 -8.16
C ALA A 15 9.11 -11.01 -7.14
N ARG A 16 10.36 -10.56 -7.33
CA ARG A 16 10.98 -9.55 -6.45
C ARG A 16 10.26 -8.20 -6.49
N VAL A 17 9.87 -7.73 -7.69
CA VAL A 17 9.16 -6.44 -7.83
C VAL A 17 7.77 -6.51 -7.18
N VAL A 18 7.05 -7.61 -7.40
CA VAL A 18 5.74 -7.88 -6.77
C VAL A 18 5.87 -7.87 -5.25
N LEU A 19 6.88 -8.55 -4.69
CA LEU A 19 7.11 -8.58 -3.24
C LEU A 19 7.45 -7.21 -2.66
N VAL A 20 8.29 -6.41 -3.33
CA VAL A 20 8.62 -5.04 -2.90
C VAL A 20 7.37 -4.18 -2.86
N TYR A 21 6.51 -4.27 -3.88
CA TYR A 21 5.27 -3.50 -3.92
C TYR A 21 4.24 -4.02 -2.92
N ALA A 22 4.15 -5.33 -2.71
CA ALA A 22 3.27 -5.90 -1.69
C ALA A 22 3.59 -5.38 -0.28
N ARG A 23 4.89 -5.21 0.04
CA ARG A 23 5.34 -4.63 1.31
C ARG A 23 4.93 -3.16 1.49
N SER A 24 4.75 -2.41 0.41
CA SER A 24 4.25 -1.03 0.50
C SER A 24 2.73 -0.99 0.70
N ILE A 25 1.99 -1.98 0.18
CA ILE A 25 0.54 -2.10 0.40
C ILE A 25 0.22 -2.57 1.83
N ALA A 26 0.96 -3.57 2.32
CA ALA A 26 0.70 -4.28 3.56
C ALA A 26 1.99 -4.38 4.40
N PRO A 27 2.30 -3.32 5.18
CA PRO A 27 3.48 -3.31 6.05
C PRO A 27 3.27 -4.31 7.19
N GLY A 28 3.90 -5.48 7.08
CA GLY A 28 3.71 -6.60 8.01
C GLY A 28 3.41 -7.93 7.33
N ILE A 29 3.30 -7.96 6.00
CA ILE A 29 3.04 -9.20 5.23
C ILE A 29 4.06 -10.31 5.53
N ASP A 30 5.30 -9.95 5.89
CA ASP A 30 6.37 -10.90 6.24
C ASP A 30 6.16 -11.59 7.60
N LEU A 31 5.29 -11.04 8.46
CA LEU A 31 4.93 -11.54 9.79
C LEU A 31 3.75 -12.51 9.76
N LEU A 32 3.11 -12.69 8.59
CA LEU A 32 1.99 -13.61 8.45
C LEU A 32 2.46 -15.06 8.56
N GLU A 33 1.68 -15.88 9.26
CA GLU A 33 1.93 -17.31 9.47
C GLU A 33 0.68 -18.15 9.18
N GLY A 34 0.87 -19.47 9.00
CA GLY A 34 -0.23 -20.42 8.76
C GLY A 34 -1.08 -20.09 7.53
N GLU A 35 -2.40 -20.14 7.71
CA GLU A 35 -3.39 -19.93 6.64
C GLU A 35 -3.33 -18.49 6.07
N ALA A 36 -3.05 -17.50 6.91
CA ALA A 36 -2.95 -16.10 6.47
C ALA A 36 -1.75 -15.89 5.53
N LYS A 37 -0.64 -16.61 5.76
CA LYS A 37 0.50 -16.61 4.84
C LYS A 37 0.11 -17.26 3.51
N ALA A 38 -0.58 -18.40 3.54
CA ALA A 38 -1.01 -19.09 2.33
C ALA A 38 -1.94 -18.21 1.47
N ALA A 39 -2.92 -17.57 2.11
CA ALA A 39 -3.83 -16.62 1.44
C ALA A 39 -3.07 -15.45 0.81
N ALA A 40 -2.08 -14.88 1.51
CA ALA A 40 -1.23 -13.82 0.96
C ALA A 40 -0.45 -14.29 -0.27
N VAL A 41 0.12 -15.50 -0.23
CA VAL A 41 0.87 -16.08 -1.37
C VAL A 41 -0.03 -16.23 -2.60
N GLU A 42 -1.26 -16.72 -2.43
CA GLU A 42 -2.20 -16.87 -3.56
C GLU A 42 -2.58 -15.52 -4.19
N ILE A 43 -2.81 -14.49 -3.37
CA ILE A 43 -3.06 -13.13 -3.86
C ILE A 43 -1.86 -12.61 -4.67
N LEU A 44 -0.64 -12.84 -4.17
CA LEU A 44 0.58 -12.41 -4.86
C LEU A 44 0.84 -13.19 -6.15
N LEU A 45 0.49 -14.48 -6.18
CA LEU A 45 0.54 -15.29 -7.40
C LEU A 45 -0.45 -14.79 -8.45
N GLY A 46 -1.66 -14.39 -8.06
CA GLY A 46 -2.63 -13.74 -8.95
C GLY A 46 -2.05 -12.49 -9.62
N ALA A 47 -1.56 -11.54 -8.83
CA ALA A 47 -0.93 -10.31 -9.31
C ALA A 47 0.31 -10.58 -10.18
N ALA A 48 1.15 -11.55 -9.79
CA ALA A 48 2.34 -11.92 -10.54
C ALA A 48 2.02 -12.58 -11.89
N ARG A 49 0.98 -13.43 -11.95
CA ARG A 49 0.49 -14.00 -13.21
C ARG A 49 -0.02 -12.90 -14.14
N GLU A 50 -0.76 -11.94 -13.62
CA GLU A 50 -1.23 -10.78 -14.38
C GLU A 50 -0.07 -9.94 -14.92
N ALA A 51 1.01 -9.78 -14.14
CA ALA A 51 2.22 -9.11 -14.59
C ALA A 51 2.91 -9.85 -15.75
N VAL A 52 2.95 -11.18 -15.72
CA VAL A 52 3.54 -12.01 -16.78
C VAL A 52 2.67 -12.02 -18.03
N THR A 53 1.35 -12.15 -17.90
CA THR A 53 0.42 -12.14 -19.05
C THR A 53 0.30 -10.77 -19.72
N ALA A 54 0.51 -9.69 -18.96
CA ALA A 54 0.54 -8.32 -19.46
C ALA A 54 1.84 -7.95 -20.20
N ALA A 55 2.89 -8.78 -20.14
CA ALA A 55 4.22 -8.46 -20.67
C ALA A 55 4.29 -8.06 -22.17
N PRO A 56 3.47 -8.60 -23.10
CA PRO A 56 3.44 -8.12 -24.49
C PRO A 56 2.48 -6.94 -24.72
N ARG A 57 1.70 -6.50 -23.72
CA ARG A 57 0.73 -5.37 -23.82
C ARG A 57 1.11 -4.22 -22.88
N ARG A 58 2.36 -3.72 -23.01
CA ARG A 58 2.90 -2.58 -22.24
C ARG A 58 2.27 -1.23 -22.56
N ILE A 59 1.22 -1.21 -23.37
CA ILE A 59 0.54 -0.02 -23.83
C ILE A 59 -0.76 0.07 -23.04
N ALA A 60 -0.78 0.88 -21.99
CA ALA A 60 -1.98 1.12 -21.19
C ALA A 60 -2.98 2.01 -21.95
N ASN A 61 -2.47 2.88 -22.84
CA ASN A 61 -3.24 3.77 -23.70
C ASN A 61 -2.39 4.08 -24.95
N GLN A 62 -3.03 4.09 -26.12
CA GLN A 62 -2.45 4.42 -27.42
C GLN A 62 -3.30 5.55 -28.02
N GLY A 63 -2.79 6.79 -27.98
CA GLY A 63 -3.43 7.93 -28.67
C GLY A 63 -2.81 8.18 -30.05
N LEU A 64 -3.50 8.91 -30.93
CA LEU A 64 -2.97 9.41 -32.21
C LEU A 64 -3.27 10.91 -32.31
N GLY A 65 -2.23 11.75 -32.46
CA GLY A 65 -2.30 13.23 -32.34
C GLY A 65 -1.41 13.74 -31.21
N SER A 66 -1.97 14.42 -30.19
CA SER A 66 -1.36 14.68 -28.85
C SER A 66 -1.15 13.39 -28.04
N ALA A 67 -0.77 12.32 -28.73
CA ALA A 67 -0.71 10.95 -28.31
C ALA A 67 0.24 10.75 -27.14
N ARG A 68 -0.30 10.43 -25.96
CA ARG A 68 0.46 9.97 -24.80
C ARG A 68 0.43 8.46 -24.74
N VAL A 69 1.61 7.86 -24.65
CA VAL A 69 1.76 6.44 -24.34
C VAL A 69 1.99 6.32 -22.84
N GLY A 70 1.02 5.73 -22.14
CA GLY A 70 1.17 5.38 -20.73
C GLY A 70 1.78 3.99 -20.61
N TYR A 71 2.92 3.88 -19.94
CA TYR A 71 3.51 2.59 -19.59
C TYR A 71 2.77 2.01 -18.37
N ARG A 72 2.54 0.70 -18.36
CA ARG A 72 1.90 0.00 -17.24
C ARG A 72 2.80 0.13 -15.99
N GLU A 73 2.32 0.85 -14.97
CA GLU A 73 2.98 0.93 -13.66
C GLU A 73 2.80 -0.38 -12.89
N VAL A 74 3.73 -0.72 -11.99
CA VAL A 74 3.66 -1.93 -11.13
C VAL A 74 2.33 -1.99 -10.36
N ALA A 75 1.78 -0.83 -9.98
CA ALA A 75 0.48 -0.70 -9.33
C ALA A 75 -0.68 -1.32 -10.14
N SER A 76 -0.57 -1.32 -11.47
CA SER A 76 -1.60 -1.86 -12.38
C SER A 76 -1.65 -3.39 -12.45
N TRP A 77 -0.68 -4.08 -11.83
CA TRP A 77 -0.68 -5.53 -11.69
C TRP A 77 -1.55 -5.98 -10.52
N PHE A 78 -1.91 -5.05 -9.63
CA PHE A 78 -2.75 -5.31 -8.47
C PHE A 78 -4.12 -4.66 -8.64
N SER A 79 -5.14 -5.51 -8.71
CA SER A 79 -6.54 -5.08 -8.64
C SER A 79 -6.84 -4.39 -7.30
N ALA A 80 -7.95 -3.64 -7.24
CA ALA A 80 -8.40 -3.03 -6.00
C ALA A 80 -8.67 -4.11 -4.93
N GLN A 81 -9.30 -5.22 -5.33
CA GLN A 81 -9.63 -6.32 -4.43
C GLN A 81 -8.39 -7.00 -3.85
N GLU A 82 -7.33 -7.23 -4.64
CA GLU A 82 -6.08 -7.80 -4.14
C GLU A 82 -5.38 -6.85 -3.15
N ARG A 83 -5.41 -5.53 -3.43
CA ARG A 83 -4.86 -4.53 -2.51
C ARG A 83 -5.60 -4.52 -1.17
N ASP A 84 -6.92 -4.54 -1.21
CA ASP A 84 -7.75 -4.52 0.00
C ASP A 84 -7.64 -5.83 0.77
N GLY A 85 -7.56 -6.96 0.07
CA GLY A 85 -7.30 -8.28 0.67
C GLY A 85 -5.96 -8.31 1.41
N LEU A 86 -4.87 -7.86 0.77
CA LEU A 86 -3.56 -7.78 1.41
C LEU A 86 -3.57 -6.90 2.68
N ARG A 87 -4.23 -5.73 2.62
CA ARG A 87 -4.38 -4.85 3.79
C ARG A 87 -5.17 -5.50 4.92
N SER A 88 -6.24 -6.22 4.58
CA SER A 88 -7.06 -6.91 5.58
C SER A 88 -6.29 -8.01 6.32
N LEU A 89 -5.38 -8.71 5.62
CA LEU A 89 -4.59 -9.81 6.18
C LEU A 89 -3.57 -9.32 7.21
N THR A 90 -2.92 -8.19 6.95
CA THR A 90 -2.01 -7.59 7.93
C THR A 90 -2.73 -6.95 9.13
N GLY A 91 -4.05 -6.80 9.05
CA GLY A 91 -4.77 -5.82 9.84
C GLY A 91 -4.31 -4.43 9.43
N ASP A 92 -5.24 -3.51 9.20
CA ASP A 92 -4.85 -2.12 8.97
C ASP A 92 -4.18 -1.61 10.25
N THR A 93 -2.85 -1.72 10.33
CA THR A 93 -2.02 -1.16 11.41
C THR A 93 -2.02 0.36 11.34
N THR A 94 -2.83 0.94 10.45
CA THR A 94 -3.54 2.19 10.69
C THR A 94 -4.62 2.05 11.77
N SER A 95 -4.29 1.41 12.91
CA SER A 95 -4.62 2.05 14.19
C SER A 95 -3.74 3.30 14.25
N ALA A 96 -4.07 4.27 13.41
CA ALA A 96 -3.69 5.64 13.60
C ALA A 96 -4.23 5.94 14.99
N ARG A 97 -3.32 5.89 15.97
CA ARG A 97 -3.38 6.74 17.14
C ARG A 97 -3.84 8.08 16.60
N LYS A 98 -5.14 8.35 16.72
CA LYS A 98 -5.74 9.58 16.19
C LYS A 98 -4.82 10.70 16.66
N PRO A 99 -4.45 11.68 15.83
CA PRO A 99 -3.66 12.80 16.32
C PRO A 99 -4.41 13.39 17.51
N VAL A 100 -3.94 13.08 18.72
CA VAL A 100 -4.51 13.61 19.96
C VAL A 100 -3.93 15.01 20.00
N GLY A 101 -4.73 15.98 19.55
CA GLY A 101 -4.41 17.39 19.74
C GLY A 101 -4.14 17.61 21.21
N SER A 102 -2.88 17.87 21.57
CA SER A 102 -2.49 18.24 22.92
C SER A 102 -2.61 19.75 22.99
N PHE A 103 -3.71 20.25 23.56
CA PHE A 103 -3.81 21.66 23.89
C PHE A 103 -3.03 21.91 25.19
N PRO A 104 -2.11 22.89 25.21
CA PRO A 104 -1.43 23.29 26.45
C PRO A 104 -2.46 23.67 27.51
N THR A 105 -2.43 23.00 28.67
CA THR A 105 -3.34 23.29 29.79
C THR A 105 -3.01 24.62 30.48
N ALA A 106 -1.77 25.08 30.36
CA ALA A 106 -1.37 26.41 30.82
C ALA A 106 -1.91 27.45 29.83
N ARG A 107 -2.83 28.31 30.27
CA ARG A 107 -3.26 29.51 29.52
C ARG A 107 -2.17 30.59 29.66
N PRO A 108 -1.29 30.82 28.67
CA PRO A 108 -0.28 31.88 28.75
C PRO A 108 -0.89 33.26 28.46
N LEU A 109 -2.16 33.29 28.04
CA LEU A 109 -2.83 34.47 27.49
C LEU A 109 -3.49 35.38 28.54
N ARG A 110 -3.33 35.11 29.85
CA ARG A 110 -3.89 35.98 30.91
C ARG A 110 -3.35 37.42 30.85
N HIS A 111 -2.24 37.68 30.16
CA HIS A 111 -1.68 39.02 29.98
C HIS A 111 -1.95 39.68 28.62
N LEU A 112 -2.68 39.01 27.71
CA LEU A 112 -2.98 39.57 26.38
C LEU A 112 -4.31 40.33 26.32
N TRP A 113 -5.21 40.14 27.29
CA TRP A 113 -6.47 40.86 27.40
C TRP A 113 -6.63 41.53 28.77
N PRO A 114 -6.30 42.83 28.90
CA PRO A 114 -6.38 43.57 30.17
C PRO A 114 -7.81 43.98 30.58
N GLU A 115 -8.86 43.48 29.91
CA GLU A 115 -10.23 43.91 30.17
C GLU A 115 -10.95 43.16 31.31
N GLU A 116 -10.37 42.08 31.85
CA GLU A 116 -10.98 41.32 32.96
C GLU A 116 -10.73 41.92 34.37
N ASP A 117 -9.92 42.98 34.49
CA ASP A 117 -9.60 43.61 35.78
C ASP A 117 -10.48 44.83 36.16
N ARG A 118 -11.54 45.12 35.40
CA ARG A 118 -12.54 46.11 35.83
C ARG A 118 -13.78 45.44 36.40
N ARG A 119 -13.83 45.47 37.73
CA ARG A 119 -15.07 45.46 38.52
C ARG A 119 -16.11 46.43 37.98
#